data_AF-A0A5C6FHN1-F1
#
_entry.id   AF-A0A5C6FHN1-F1
#
_cell.length_a   1.000
_cell.length_b   1.000
_cell.length_c   1.000
_cell.angle_alpha   90.00
_cell.angle_beta   90.00
_cell.angle_gamma   90.00
#
_symmetry.space_group_name_H-M   'P 1'
#
loop_
_entity.id
_entity.type
_entity.pdbx_description
1 polymer ?
#
loop_
_entity_poly.entity_id
_entity_poly.type
_entity_poly.pdbx_seq_one_letter_code
_entity_poly.pdbx_strand_id
1 'polypeptide(L)'
;MCDLPHIFGTTRRQLIAKMAANRKDPAAKFYYFIDIDLYSRQIVSWDSGTQNNVDFGELKNGCYRVFLSKGQYNKLVKQLEEARA
;
A
#
# COMPACT_ATOMS: atom_id res chain seq x y z
N MET A 1 -11.28 40.53 38.55
CA MET A 1 -10.60 39.36 39.15
C MET A 1 -11.00 38.16 38.31
N CYS A 2 -10.23 37.87 37.26
CA CYS A 2 -9.20 36.80 37.18
C CYS A 2 -9.91 35.42 37.12
N ASP A 3 -9.85 34.59 36.08
CA ASP A 3 -8.83 34.39 35.05
C ASP A 3 -9.39 33.69 33.79
N LEU A 4 -8.79 33.99 32.64
CA LEU A 4 -8.90 33.21 31.40
C LEU A 4 -8.14 31.88 31.54
N PRO A 5 -8.62 30.76 30.96
CA PRO A 5 -7.75 29.61 30.72
C PRO A 5 -6.81 29.93 29.56
N HIS A 6 -5.54 30.09 29.92
CA HIS A 6 -4.38 30.17 29.05
C HIS A 6 -4.37 29.02 28.02
N ILE A 7 -4.49 29.38 26.75
CA ILE A 7 -4.06 28.55 25.63
C ILE A 7 -2.51 28.57 25.64
N PHE A 8 -1.89 27.61 26.33
CA PHE A 8 -0.43 27.47 26.32
C PHE A 8 -0.01 26.10 25.78
N GLY A 9 0.64 26.15 24.61
CA GLY A 9 1.79 25.31 24.32
C GLY A 9 1.50 23.94 23.71
N THR A 10 1.12 23.90 22.44
CA THR A 10 1.48 22.75 21.58
C THR A 10 3.00 22.59 21.62
N THR A 11 3.45 21.67 22.45
CA THR A 11 4.87 21.42 22.68
C THR A 11 5.49 20.98 21.37
N ARG A 12 6.63 21.59 20.98
CA ARG A 12 7.45 21.22 19.82
C ARG A 12 7.70 19.70 19.70
N ARG A 13 7.61 18.96 20.82
CA ARG A 13 7.63 17.48 20.90
C ARG A 13 6.49 16.79 20.13
N GLN A 14 5.27 17.32 20.15
CA GLN A 14 4.14 16.74 19.41
C GLN A 14 4.27 16.93 17.90
N LEU A 15 4.84 18.07 17.46
CA LEU A 15 5.09 18.32 16.03
C LEU A 15 6.18 17.38 15.48
N ILE A 16 7.25 17.12 16.25
CA ILE A 16 8.31 16.17 15.87
C ILE A 16 7.77 14.73 15.80
N ALA A 17 6.93 14.31 16.74
CA ALA A 17 6.31 12.99 16.71
C ALA A 17 5.37 12.80 15.50
N LYS A 18 4.61 13.85 15.14
CA LYS A 18 3.71 13.82 13.97
C LYS A 18 4.47 13.85 12.63
N MET A 19 5.65 14.49 12.58
CA MET A 19 6.56 14.46 11.42
C MET A 19 7.36 13.15 11.32
N ALA A 20 7.68 12.50 12.44
CA ALA A 20 8.36 11.20 12.47
C ALA A 20 7.46 10.05 12.01
N ALA A 21 6.15 10.13 12.28
CA ALA A 21 5.16 9.14 11.85
C ALA A 21 4.97 9.07 10.32
N ASN A 22 5.45 10.07 9.58
CA ASN A 22 5.37 10.12 8.11
C ASN A 22 6.70 9.77 7.43
N ARG A 23 7.71 9.30 8.19
CA ARG A 23 8.84 8.61 7.59
C ARG A 23 8.29 7.27 7.08
N LYS A 24 8.15 7.14 5.76
CA LYS A 24 8.16 5.83 5.10
C LYS A 24 9.31 5.06 5.73
N ASP A 25 8.99 4.11 6.58
CA ASP A 25 10.00 3.28 7.23
C ASP A 25 10.84 2.70 6.09
N PRO A 26 12.14 3.02 5.98
CA PRO A 26 12.96 2.54 4.88
C PRO A 26 13.09 1.01 4.89
N ALA A 27 12.67 0.33 5.97
CA ALA A 27 12.55 -1.11 6.06
C ALA A 27 11.20 -1.67 5.58
N ALA A 28 10.21 -0.83 5.26
CA ALA A 28 8.90 -1.30 4.81
C ALA A 28 9.01 -1.96 3.43
N LYS A 29 8.88 -3.29 3.40
CA LYS A 29 8.89 -4.07 2.16
C LYS A 29 7.74 -3.63 1.26
N PHE A 30 8.05 -3.40 -0.02
CA PHE A 30 7.09 -3.04 -1.05
C PHE A 30 6.82 -4.25 -1.94
N TYR A 31 5.55 -4.55 -2.18
CA TYR A 31 5.11 -5.71 -2.94
C TYR A 31 4.36 -5.28 -4.20
N TYR A 32 4.51 -6.07 -5.25
CA TYR A 32 3.72 -6.02 -6.47
C TYR A 32 2.99 -7.35 -6.59
N PHE A 33 1.69 -7.33 -6.85
CA PHE A 33 0.92 -8.56 -6.90
C PHE A 33 -0.25 -8.47 -7.88
N ILE A 34 -0.71 -9.64 -8.29
CA ILE A 34 -1.92 -9.84 -9.07
C ILE A 34 -2.79 -10.88 -8.37
N ASP A 35 -4.10 -10.72 -8.46
CA ASP A 35 -5.05 -11.72 -8.01
C ASP A 35 -5.64 -12.42 -9.24
N ILE A 36 -5.55 -13.74 -9.27
CA ILE A 36 -5.95 -14.58 -10.39
C ILE A 36 -7.03 -15.52 -9.93
N ASP A 37 -8.14 -15.58 -10.66
CA ASP A 37 -9.12 -16.66 -10.49
C ASP A 37 -8.66 -17.88 -11.30
N LEU A 38 -8.37 -18.98 -10.61
CA LEU A 38 -7.88 -20.21 -11.25
C LEU A 38 -8.94 -20.92 -12.09
N TYR A 39 -10.23 -20.71 -11.82
CA TYR A 39 -11.30 -21.32 -12.60
C TYR A 39 -11.45 -20.65 -13.96
N SER A 40 -11.55 -19.32 -13.98
CA SER A 40 -11.65 -18.55 -15.22
C SER A 40 -10.31 -18.33 -15.91
N ARG A 41 -9.19 -18.53 -15.18
CA ARG A 41 -7.82 -18.23 -15.61
C ARG A 41 -7.61 -16.76 -15.98
N GLN A 42 -8.32 -15.87 -15.28
CA GLN A 42 -8.27 -14.42 -15.54
C GLN A 42 -7.66 -13.69 -14.35
N ILE A 43 -6.96 -12.59 -14.66
CA ILE A 43 -6.51 -11.64 -13.64
C ILE A 43 -7.74 -10.82 -13.24
N VAL A 44 -8.11 -10.92 -11.97
CA VAL A 44 -9.29 -10.25 -11.40
C VAL A 44 -8.93 -8.85 -10.92
N SER A 45 -7.74 -8.71 -10.35
CA SER A 45 -7.21 -7.43 -9.88
C SER A 45 -5.68 -7.46 -9.87
N TRP A 46 -5.07 -6.28 -9.78
CA TRP A 46 -3.65 -6.11 -9.51
C TRP A 46 -3.44 -4.86 -8.69
N ASP A 47 -2.42 -4.85 -7.85
CA ASP A 47 -2.06 -3.66 -7.08
C ASP A 47 -0.60 -3.72 -6.59
N SER A 48 -0.15 -2.65 -5.96
CA SER A 48 1.15 -2.55 -5.34
C SER A 48 1.11 -1.73 -4.06
N GLY A 49 1.85 -2.16 -3.04
CA GLY A 49 1.76 -1.52 -1.73
C GLY A 49 2.88 -1.91 -0.78
N THR A 50 2.98 -1.17 0.32
CA THR A 50 3.84 -1.52 1.44
C THR A 50 3.22 -2.67 2.23
N GLN A 51 4.05 -3.48 2.91
CA GLN A 51 3.62 -4.66 3.67
C GLN A 51 2.39 -4.42 4.56
N ASN A 52 2.29 -3.27 5.21
CA ASN A 52 1.18 -2.94 6.11
C ASN A 52 -0.16 -2.73 5.40
N ASN A 53 -0.14 -2.47 4.09
CA ASN A 53 -1.32 -2.25 3.25
C ASN A 53 -1.62 -3.45 2.35
N VAL A 54 -0.78 -4.49 2.39
CA VAL A 54 -0.99 -5.71 1.61
C VAL A 54 -1.71 -6.71 2.49
N ASP A 55 -2.89 -7.11 2.05
CA ASP A 55 -3.58 -8.23 2.67
C ASP A 55 -2.87 -9.54 2.28
N PHE A 56 -2.32 -10.26 3.25
CA PHE A 56 -1.73 -11.59 3.00
C PHE A 56 -2.72 -12.72 3.33
N GLY A 57 -3.97 -12.37 3.68
CA GLY A 57 -5.04 -13.32 3.92
C GLY A 57 -5.46 -14.08 2.66
N GLU A 58 -6.24 -15.13 2.87
CA GLU A 58 -6.81 -15.91 1.78
C GLU A 58 -7.84 -15.08 1.00
N LEU A 59 -7.67 -15.05 -0.31
CA LEU A 59 -8.67 -14.53 -1.23
C LEU A 59 -9.84 -15.53 -1.30
N LYS A 60 -11.06 -15.04 -1.46
CA LYS A 60 -12.26 -15.88 -1.51
C LYS A 60 -12.27 -16.76 -2.78
N ASN A 61 -12.80 -17.97 -2.64
CA ASN A 61 -13.28 -18.85 -3.73
C ASN A 61 -12.39 -18.93 -4.99
N GLY A 62 -11.26 -19.62 -4.91
CA GLY A 62 -10.47 -19.95 -6.11
C GLY A 62 -9.65 -18.80 -6.69
N CYS A 63 -9.71 -17.62 -6.07
CA CYS A 63 -8.81 -16.51 -6.33
C CYS A 63 -7.51 -16.70 -5.55
N TYR A 64 -6.37 -16.44 -6.20
CA TYR A 64 -5.03 -16.59 -5.61
C TYR A 64 -4.19 -15.36 -5.90
N ARG A 65 -3.42 -14.95 -4.89
CA ARG A 65 -2.50 -13.82 -4.98
C ARG A 65 -1.13 -14.31 -5.42
N VAL A 66 -0.63 -13.77 -6.52
CA VAL A 66 0.72 -14.04 -7.03
C VAL A 66 1.57 -12.80 -6.87
N PHE A 67 2.66 -12.94 -6.10
CA PHE A 67 3.63 -11.87 -5.92
C PHE A 67 4.62 -11.85 -7.07
N LEU A 68 4.90 -10.65 -7.57
CA LEU A 68 5.77 -10.39 -8.71
C LEU A 68 6.96 -9.55 -8.30
N SER A 69 8.08 -9.72 -8.99
CA SER A 69 9.13 -8.72 -8.99
C SER A 69 8.66 -7.44 -9.69
N LYS A 70 9.24 -6.30 -9.33
CA LYS A 70 8.98 -5.00 -9.99
C LYS A 70 9.10 -5.08 -11.52
N GLY A 71 10.11 -5.79 -12.02
CA GLY A 71 10.34 -5.95 -13.45
C GLY A 71 9.24 -6.77 -14.15
N GLN A 72 8.75 -7.82 -13.52
CA GLN A 72 7.62 -8.61 -14.04
C GLN A 72 6.33 -7.79 -14.07
N TYR A 73 6.03 -7.06 -12.99
CA TYR A 73 4.86 -6.19 -12.92
C TYR A 73 4.90 -5.11 -14.01
N ASN A 74 6.03 -4.42 -14.17
CA ASN A 74 6.18 -3.39 -15.21
C ASN A 74 6.01 -3.94 -16.63
N LYS A 75 6.51 -5.16 -16.90
CA LYS A 75 6.31 -5.83 -18.18
C LYS A 75 4.84 -6.15 -18.43
N LEU A 76 4.13 -6.64 -17.41
CA LEU A 76 2.69 -6.91 -17.48
C LEU A 76 1.91 -5.63 -17.82
N VAL A 77 2.13 -4.55 -17.06
CA VAL A 77 1.47 -3.26 -17.31
C VAL A 77 1.75 -2.76 -18.72
N LYS A 78 3.00 -2.81 -19.18
CA LYS A 78 3.35 -2.38 -20.54
C LYS A 78 2.58 -3.16 -21.62
N GLN A 79 2.52 -4.49 -21.50
CA GLN A 79 1.80 -5.34 -22.48
C GLN A 79 0.29 -5.06 -22.48
N LEU A 80 -0.29 -4.76 -21.32
CA LEU A 80 -1.70 -4.41 -21.20
C LEU A 80 -2.03 -3.07 -21.86
N GLU A 81 -1.16 -2.07 -21.70
CA GLU A 81 -1.31 -0.78 -22.37
C GLU A 81 -1.16 -0.92 -23.89
N GLU A 82 -0.21 -1.74 -24.35
CA GLU A 82 -0.03 -2.05 -25.78
C GLU A 82 -1.23 -2.79 -26.38
N ALA A 83 -1.87 -3.69 -25.62
CA ALA A 83 -3.06 -4.42 -26.08
C ALA A 83 -4.34 -3.57 -26.12
N ARG A 84 -4.35 -2.40 -25.47
CA ARG A 84 -5.48 -1.45 -25.46
C ARG A 84 -5.38 -0.37 -26.53
N ALA A 85 -4.19 -0.17 -27.10
CA ALA A 85 -3.91 0.80 -28.17
C ALA A 85 -4.39 0.27 -29.53
#